data_AF-A0A9D4T858-F1
#
_entry.id   AF-A0A9D4T858-F1
#
_cell.length_a   1.000
_cell.length_b   1.000
_cell.length_c   1.000
_cell.angle_alpha   90.00
_cell.angle_beta   90.00
_cell.angle_gamma   90.00
#
_symmetry.space_group_name_H-M   'P 1'
#
loop_
_entity.id
_entity.type
_entity.pdbx_description
1 polymer ?
#
loop_
_entity_poly.entity_id
_entity_poly.type
_entity_poly.pdbx_seq_one_letter_code
_entity_poly.pdbx_strand_id
1 'polypeptide(L)'
;MEWLWDQVRRTLPKKRKNPAAETKVLNLSNCDVPLKHLKELQKGPKFCVEPSLLPVELVSMSRTVAQRVPEDSRTTCVAECTEVLLKHGPRRSPQNDTLQYLDLHMFFLP
;
A
#
# COMPACT_ATOMS: atom_id res chain seq x y z
N MET A 1 7.83 20.94 -32.06
CA MET A 1 9.10 20.22 -31.79
C MET A 1 8.76 19.00 -30.96
N GLU A 2 8.83 17.80 -31.55
CA GLU A 2 8.73 16.56 -30.76
C GLU A 2 10.00 16.42 -29.92
N TRP A 3 9.84 16.11 -28.63
CA TRP A 3 10.93 15.95 -27.68
C TRP A 3 11.69 14.66 -27.99
N LEU A 4 13.03 14.70 -28.04
CA LEU A 4 13.91 13.60 -28.45
C LEU A 4 13.57 12.24 -27.79
N TRP A 5 13.07 12.29 -26.56
CA TRP A 5 12.64 11.11 -25.82
C TRP A 5 11.50 10.33 -26.48
N ASP A 6 10.54 11.00 -27.12
CA ASP A 6 9.39 10.32 -27.76
C ASP A 6 9.81 9.56 -29.02
N GLN A 7 10.85 10.03 -29.71
CA GLN A 7 11.43 9.32 -30.86
C GLN A 7 12.24 8.10 -30.40
N VAL A 8 13.08 8.26 -29.37
CA VAL A 8 13.92 7.17 -28.84
C VAL A 8 13.07 6.09 -28.15
N ARG A 9 12.01 6.45 -27.44
CA ARG A 9 11.18 5.48 -26.71
C ARG A 9 10.47 4.47 -27.62
N ARG A 10 10.13 4.86 -28.85
CA ARG A 10 9.47 3.99 -29.84
C ARG A 10 10.41 2.94 -30.41
N THR A 11 11.71 3.22 -30.47
CA THR A 11 12.73 2.31 -31.02
C THR A 11 13.36 1.41 -29.97
N LEU A 12 13.21 1.73 -28.67
CA LEU A 12 13.69 0.87 -27.60
C LEU A 12 12.96 -0.48 -27.58
N PRO A 13 13.68 -1.61 -27.51
CA PRO A 13 13.06 -2.92 -27.41
C PRO A 13 12.22 -3.00 -26.14
N LYS A 14 10.91 -3.21 -26.31
CA LYS A 14 9.98 -3.41 -25.20
C LYS A 14 10.36 -4.71 -24.52
N LYS A 15 10.96 -4.62 -23.32
CA LYS A 15 11.26 -5.78 -22.49
C LYS A 15 9.96 -6.54 -22.25
N ARG A 16 9.81 -7.70 -22.90
CA ARG A 16 8.70 -8.62 -22.62
C ARG A 16 8.86 -9.04 -21.16
N LYS A 17 7.84 -8.75 -20.35
CA LYS A 17 7.77 -9.32 -19.01
C LYS A 17 7.53 -10.81 -19.19
N ASN A 18 8.57 -11.61 -19.04
CA ASN A 18 8.40 -13.05 -18.93
C ASN A 18 7.47 -13.32 -17.75
N PRO A 19 6.53 -14.27 -17.86
CA PRO A 19 5.76 -14.69 -16.69
C PRO A 19 6.74 -15.06 -15.59
N ALA A 20 6.45 -14.61 -14.37
CA ALA A 20 7.26 -14.97 -13.21
C ALA A 20 7.32 -16.50 -13.14
N ALA A 21 8.52 -17.07 -13.09
CA ALA A 21 8.66 -18.51 -12.94
C ALA A 21 7.99 -18.94 -11.63
N GLU A 22 7.02 -19.85 -11.72
CA GLU A 22 6.35 -20.39 -10.54
C GLU A 22 7.42 -21.07 -9.67
N THR A 23 7.61 -20.52 -8.48
CA THR A 23 8.64 -20.98 -7.55
C THR A 23 8.01 -22.01 -6.62
N LYS A 24 8.74 -23.10 -6.32
CA LYS A 24 8.27 -24.11 -5.37
C LYS A 24 8.23 -23.53 -3.95
N VAL A 25 7.03 -23.42 -3.39
CA VAL A 25 6.82 -23.04 -1.99
C VAL A 25 6.93 -24.30 -1.12
N LEU A 26 7.86 -24.31 -0.19
CA LEU A 26 7.99 -25.36 0.82
C LEU A 26 7.30 -24.90 2.10
N ASN A 27 6.20 -25.56 2.48
CA ASN A 27 5.59 -25.36 3.79
C ASN A 27 6.34 -26.22 4.81
N LEU A 28 7.15 -25.58 5.66
CA LEU A 28 7.90 -26.27 6.71
C LEU A 28 7.05 -26.54 7.96
N SER A 29 5.83 -25.99 8.01
CA SER A 29 4.88 -26.18 9.10
C SER A 29 3.78 -27.16 8.69
N ASN A 30 3.28 -27.95 9.63
CA ASN A 30 2.08 -28.78 9.42
C ASN A 30 0.78 -27.94 9.54
N CYS A 31 0.87 -26.64 9.23
CA CYS A 31 -0.27 -25.74 9.26
C CYS A 31 -0.92 -25.68 7.88
N ASP A 32 -2.25 -25.72 7.84
CA ASP A 32 -3.00 -25.51 6.60
C ASP A 32 -2.87 -24.05 6.15
N VAL A 33 -2.25 -23.85 5.00
CA VAL A 33 -2.15 -22.53 4.36
C VAL A 33 -3.20 -22.45 3.25
N PRO A 34 -4.08 -21.44 3.27
CA PRO A 34 -5.07 -21.24 2.21
C PRO A 34 -4.45 -21.19 0.82
N LEU A 35 -5.07 -21.86 -0.16
CA LEU A 35 -4.58 -21.94 -1.55
C LEU A 35 -4.32 -20.57 -2.19
N LYS A 36 -5.10 -19.54 -1.81
CA LYS A 36 -4.90 -18.16 -2.27
C LYS A 36 -3.51 -17.63 -1.88
N HIS A 37 -3.06 -17.90 -0.67
CA HIS A 37 -1.76 -17.45 -0.18
C HIS A 37 -0.63 -18.26 -0.81
N LEU A 38 -0.82 -19.58 -1.00
CA LEU A 38 0.16 -20.42 -1.69
C LEU A 38 0.41 -19.95 -3.14
N LYS A 39 -0.65 -19.61 -3.87
CA LYS A 39 -0.55 -19.07 -5.25
C LYS A 39 0.18 -17.72 -5.29
N GLU A 40 0.01 -16.88 -4.28
CA GLU A 40 0.72 -15.59 -4.22
C GLU A 40 2.21 -15.80 -3.89
N LEU A 41 2.52 -16.66 -2.93
CA LEU A 41 3.89 -17.02 -2.54
C LEU A 41 4.68 -17.67 -3.68
N GLN A 42 4.03 -18.41 -4.58
CA GLN A 42 4.66 -19.01 -5.77
C GLN A 42 5.20 -17.97 -6.75
N LYS A 43 4.69 -16.73 -6.72
CA LYS A 43 5.21 -15.64 -7.57
C LYS A 43 6.57 -15.12 -7.10
N GLY A 44 7.00 -15.52 -5.89
CA GLY A 44 8.29 -15.19 -5.29
C GLY A 44 8.21 -14.08 -4.23
N PRO A 45 9.33 -13.79 -3.54
CA PRO A 45 9.36 -12.90 -2.37
C PRO A 45 9.02 -11.44 -2.66
N LYS A 46 8.96 -11.04 -3.93
CA LYS A 46 8.49 -9.71 -4.34
C LYS A 46 6.96 -9.57 -4.25
N PHE A 47 6.25 -10.69 -4.22
CA PHE A 47 4.80 -10.77 -4.17
C PHE A 47 4.35 -11.18 -2.77
N CYS A 48 4.92 -10.53 -1.75
CA CYS A 48 4.37 -10.63 -0.40
C CYS A 48 2.91 -10.17 -0.42
N VAL A 49 2.07 -10.93 0.29
CA VAL A 49 0.65 -10.62 0.41
C VAL A 49 0.54 -9.37 1.28
N GLU A 50 0.37 -8.20 0.67
CA GLU A 50 -0.01 -7.02 1.43
C GLU A 50 -1.42 -7.30 2.00
N PRO A 51 -1.65 -7.15 3.31
CA PRO A 51 -2.95 -7.43 3.89
C PRO A 51 -3.98 -6.49 3.27
N SER A 52 -5.04 -7.06 2.69
CA SER A 52 -6.16 -6.30 2.15
C SER A 52 -7.01 -5.79 3.31
N LEU A 53 -6.61 -4.66 3.90
CA LEU A 53 -7.36 -3.98 4.95
C LEU A 53 -8.42 -3.05 4.36
N LEU A 54 -9.59 -3.04 4.96
CA LEU A 54 -10.62 -2.05 4.68
C LEU A 54 -10.15 -0.66 5.16
N PRO A 55 -10.62 0.45 4.55
CA PRO A 55 -10.26 1.79 4.99
C PRO A 55 -10.48 2.04 6.49
N VAL A 56 -11.56 1.49 7.05
CA VAL A 56 -11.87 1.58 8.49
C VAL A 56 -10.83 0.84 9.35
N GLU A 57 -10.34 -0.31 8.87
CA GLU A 57 -9.32 -1.09 9.58
C GLU A 57 -7.97 -0.36 9.56
N LEU A 58 -7.63 0.29 8.45
CA LEU A 58 -6.43 1.13 8.36
C LEU A 58 -6.48 2.32 9.33
N VAL A 59 -7.62 3.02 9.43
CA VAL A 59 -7.81 4.11 10.40
C VAL A 59 -7.69 3.60 11.84
N SER A 60 -8.32 2.46 12.15
CA SER A 60 -8.23 1.84 13.47
C SER A 60 -6.80 1.44 13.83
N MET A 61 -6.05 0.91 12.87
CA MET A 61 -4.65 0.55 13.04
C MET A 61 -3.80 1.79 13.29
N SER A 62 -3.94 2.84 12.49
CA SER A 62 -3.24 4.12 12.70
C SER A 62 -3.51 4.70 14.09
N ARG A 63 -4.76 4.65 14.57
CA ARG A 63 -5.12 5.12 15.92
C ARG A 63 -4.41 4.30 17.01
N THR A 64 -4.40 2.98 16.85
CA THR A 64 -3.73 2.07 17.79
C THR A 64 -2.23 2.32 17.85
N VAL A 65 -1.60 2.62 16.70
CA VAL A 65 -0.17 2.98 16.64
C VAL A 65 0.07 4.31 17.34
N ALA A 66 -0.69 5.36 17.02
CA ALA A 66 -0.53 6.69 17.61
C ALA A 66 -0.68 6.70 19.15
N GLN A 67 -1.54 5.85 19.70
CA GLN A 67 -1.72 5.70 21.15
C GLN A 67 -0.50 5.11 21.87
N ARG A 68 0.34 4.34 21.17
CA ARG A 68 1.55 3.73 21.75
C ARG A 68 2.79 4.61 21.64
N VAL A 69 2.70 5.71 20.91
CA VAL A 69 3.80 6.67 20.71
C VAL A 69 3.82 7.67 21.88
N PRO A 70 5.01 8.08 22.36
CA PRO A 70 5.15 9.16 23.33
C PRO A 70 4.40 10.42 22.91
N GLU A 71 3.87 11.15 23.88
CA GLU A 71 2.98 12.29 23.63
C GLU A 71 3.63 13.35 22.74
N ASP A 72 4.91 13.64 22.95
CA ASP A 72 5.70 14.60 22.16
C ASP A 72 5.79 14.26 20.66
N SER A 73 5.64 12.98 20.31
CA SER A 73 5.73 12.49 18.92
C SER A 73 4.38 12.07 18.34
N ARG A 74 3.30 12.16 19.13
CA ARG A 74 1.97 11.66 18.74
C ARG A 74 1.40 12.44 17.55
N THR A 75 1.56 13.76 17.55
CA THR A 75 1.07 14.64 16.47
C THR A 75 1.73 14.32 15.13
N THR A 76 3.06 14.15 15.12
CA THR A 76 3.82 13.73 13.93
C THR A 76 3.41 12.34 13.46
N CYS A 77 3.25 11.38 14.37
CA CYS A 77 2.80 10.02 14.04
C CYS A 77 1.41 10.02 13.38
N VAL A 78 0.47 10.81 13.91
CA VAL A 78 -0.87 10.97 13.31
C VAL A 78 -0.76 11.58 11.92
N ALA A 79 0.03 12.65 11.74
CA ALA A 79 0.22 13.29 10.44
C ALA A 79 0.75 12.31 9.39
N GLU A 80 1.79 11.55 9.72
CA GLU A 80 2.35 10.53 8.83
C GLU A 80 1.34 9.42 8.50
N CYS A 81 0.59 8.94 9.52
CA CYS A 81 -0.47 7.96 9.29
C CYS A 81 -1.54 8.49 8.34
N THR A 82 -1.97 9.74 8.50
CA THR A 82 -2.99 10.35 7.63
C THR A 82 -2.48 10.54 6.20
N GLU A 83 -1.21 10.89 5.99
CA GLU A 83 -0.63 11.01 4.65
C GLU A 83 -0.71 9.68 3.89
N VAL A 84 -0.36 8.57 4.55
CA VAL A 84 -0.43 7.23 3.95
C VAL A 84 -1.88 6.87 3.61
N LEU A 85 -2.83 7.13 4.51
CA LEU A 85 -4.25 6.86 4.27
C LEU A 85 -4.80 7.63 3.06
N LEU A 86 -4.44 8.89 2.92
CA LEU A 86 -4.87 9.75 1.81
C LEU A 86 -4.28 9.29 0.47
N LYS A 87 -3.03 8.82 0.47
CA LYS A 87 -2.35 8.32 -0.72
C LYS A 87 -2.91 6.98 -1.23
N HIS A 88 -3.44 6.15 -0.31
CA HIS A 88 -4.03 4.84 -0.63
C HIS A 88 -5.57 4.85 -0.75
N GLY A 89 -6.21 6.01 -0.53
CA GLY A 89 -7.64 6.18 -0.75
C GLY A 89 -8.08 5.94 -2.21
N PRO A 90 -9.38 5.71 -2.47
CA PRO A 90 -9.89 5.60 -3.83
C PRO A 90 -9.50 6.86 -4.61
N ARG A 91 -8.78 6.74 -5.74
CA ARG A 91 -8.31 7.87 -6.56
C ARG A 91 -9.39 8.94 -6.70
N ARG A 92 -9.27 10.05 -5.96
CA ARG A 92 -10.24 11.17 -6.01
C ARG A 92 -9.80 12.17 -7.06
N SER A 93 -10.79 12.74 -7.74
CA SER A 93 -10.61 13.95 -8.54
C SER A 93 -10.22 15.12 -7.60
N PRO A 94 -9.47 16.12 -8.09
CA PRO A 94 -8.81 17.15 -7.27
C PRO A 94 -9.72 18.19 -6.59
N GLN A 95 -11.00 17.88 -6.35
CA GLN A 95 -11.99 18.85 -5.84
C GLN A 95 -12.42 18.64 -4.38
N ASN A 96 -12.00 17.56 -3.70
CA ASN A 96 -12.56 17.16 -2.39
C ASN A 96 -11.54 16.95 -1.25
N ASP A 97 -10.31 17.45 -1.38
CA ASP A 97 -9.20 17.09 -0.48
C ASP A 97 -9.33 17.69 0.94
N THR A 98 -9.95 18.86 1.08
CA THR A 98 -9.96 19.60 2.36
C THR A 98 -10.90 19.01 3.42
N LEU A 99 -12.03 18.42 2.98
CA LEU A 99 -13.06 17.93 3.91
C LEU A 99 -12.69 16.60 4.58
N GLN A 100 -11.90 15.74 3.93
CA GLN A 100 -11.46 14.47 4.54
C GLN A 100 -10.33 14.63 5.55
N TYR A 101 -9.46 15.63 5.36
CA TYR A 101 -8.34 15.87 6.27
C TYR A 101 -8.84 16.31 7.66
N LEU A 102 -9.86 17.16 7.69
CA LEU A 102 -10.51 17.60 8.92
C LEU A 102 -11.22 16.44 9.63
N ASP A 103 -11.95 15.62 8.87
CA ASP A 103 -12.69 14.47 9.41
C ASP A 103 -11.73 13.42 10.02
N LEU A 104 -10.65 13.09 9.31
CA LEU A 104 -9.61 12.18 9.81
C LEU A 104 -8.91 12.75 11.06
N HIS A 105 -8.53 14.02 11.06
CA HIS A 105 -7.88 14.64 12.22
C HIS A 105 -8.79 14.64 13.47
N MET A 106 -10.11 14.81 13.29
CA MET A 106 -11.06 14.68 14.40
C MET A 106 -11.15 13.25 14.95
N PHE A 107 -10.97 12.22 14.12
CA PHE A 107 -10.94 10.81 14.58
C PHE A 107 -9.75 10.47 15.50
N PHE A 108 -8.67 11.26 15.46
CA PHE A 108 -7.48 11.05 16.30
C PHE A 108 -7.45 11.90 17.57
N LEU A 109 -8.39 12.84 17.73
CA LEU A 109 -8.57 13.60 18.95
C LEU A 109 -9.51 12.83 19.91
N PRO A 110 -9.26 12.84 21.23
CA PRO A 110 -10.09 12.17 22.23
C PRO A 110 -11.49 12.81 22.38
#